data_AF-A0A4P2X556-F1
#
_entry.id   AF-A0A4P2X556-F1
#
_cell.length_a   1.000
_cell.length_b   1.000
_cell.length_c   1.000
_cell.angle_alpha   90.00
_cell.angle_beta   90.00
_cell.angle_gamma   90.00
#
_symmetry.space_group_name_H-M   'P 1'
#
loop_
_entity.id
_entity.type
_entity.pdbx_description
1 polymer ?
#
loop_
_entity_poly.entity_id
_entity_poly.type
_entity_poly.pdbx_seq_one_letter_code
_entity_poly.pdbx_strand_id
1 'polypeptide(L)'
;MPDNFTDNPLAGFKQYRRANEQSGQPVSNDTLTCPAYDEKIDVTQPLYKGIANTMPDGGFLGTFKADIAQGKLPQVSWLVAPATYSEHPGPSSPVQGAWYIQEVLNVLTENPQVWSQTVLLVNFDENDGFFDHVPSPSAPSKDINGVVYGKTTLTDQQVSFEYFNHPAVATSKSQPETDGRVYGPGVRVPMYVISPWSRGGWVNSQVFDHTSILQFLEKRFDVQEPNISPYRRAVCGDLTTAFNFKTPNLLPVAELDGKKTKAEADAIRVAQELLPQVSVPSQQQFPQQEIGIRPSRALPYILHTSAKVDATQKTVKLMFSNTGKQAAVFHVYNRLDLTAIPRRYMVEAGKQLDDVWNTINGQYDLWVLGPNGFHRAFKGNLSQANQTQALPEIRVCVEECDANLYLKVRHDGNKTVKLNVKANAYLPNKTWVIETNSVEKELVWDMSEFGGWYDFTVTLADDATFSRRFAGRIETQEDSISDPYMGYLES
;
A
#
# COMPACT_ATOMS: atom_id res chain seq x y z
N MET A 1 -8.10 -14.63 25.03
CA MET A 1 -9.54 -14.42 24.73
C MET A 1 -10.11 -15.76 24.29
N PRO A 2 -11.40 -16.09 24.51
CA PRO A 2 -12.01 -17.18 23.75
C PRO A 2 -11.71 -16.91 22.27
N ASP A 3 -11.08 -17.89 21.63
CA ASP A 3 -10.51 -17.87 20.27
C ASP A 3 -10.55 -16.52 19.52
N ASN A 4 -9.42 -15.82 19.51
CA ASN A 4 -9.21 -14.63 18.70
C ASN A 4 -8.28 -14.91 17.51
N PHE A 5 -8.21 -16.15 17.02
CA PHE A 5 -7.36 -16.54 15.88
C PHE A 5 -5.89 -16.14 15.96
N THR A 6 -5.36 -15.93 17.17
CA THR A 6 -4.00 -15.39 17.42
C THR A 6 -3.79 -13.90 17.09
N ASP A 7 -4.88 -13.15 16.87
CA ASP A 7 -4.90 -11.71 16.51
C ASP A 7 -4.46 -10.77 17.64
N ASN A 8 -4.07 -11.33 18.79
CA ASN A 8 -3.40 -10.56 19.84
C ASN A 8 -1.90 -10.90 19.84
N PRO A 9 -1.08 -10.17 19.05
CA PRO A 9 0.35 -10.46 18.93
C PRO A 9 1.12 -10.17 20.21
N LEU A 10 0.55 -9.44 21.19
CA LEU A 10 1.23 -9.15 22.45
C LEU A 10 1.60 -10.41 23.22
N ALA A 11 0.80 -11.48 23.11
CA ALA A 11 1.12 -12.79 23.68
C ALA A 11 2.43 -13.40 23.12
N GLY A 12 2.88 -12.95 21.95
CA GLY A 12 4.16 -13.33 21.34
C GLY A 12 5.39 -12.67 22.01
N PHE A 13 5.21 -11.66 22.86
CA PHE A 13 6.31 -10.97 23.53
C PHE A 13 6.60 -11.58 24.90
N LYS A 14 7.89 -11.71 25.23
CA LYS A 14 8.38 -12.38 26.45
C LYS A 14 7.83 -11.75 27.73
N GLN A 15 7.70 -10.43 27.76
CA GLN A 15 7.23 -9.67 28.93
C GLN A 15 5.75 -9.92 29.19
N TYR A 16 4.92 -9.94 28.14
CA TYR A 16 3.50 -10.25 28.22
C TYR A 16 3.25 -11.71 28.59
N ARG A 17 4.00 -12.67 28.02
CA ARG A 17 3.93 -14.08 28.45
C ARG A 17 4.23 -14.25 29.93
N ARG A 18 5.27 -13.59 30.43
CA ARG A 18 5.61 -13.65 31.86
C ARG A 18 4.47 -13.09 32.72
N ALA A 19 3.90 -11.95 32.34
CA ALA A 19 2.75 -11.38 33.04
C ALA A 19 1.54 -12.33 33.01
N ASN A 20 1.32 -13.03 31.89
CA ASN A 20 0.31 -14.07 31.77
C ASN A 20 0.51 -15.19 32.78
N GLU A 21 1.70 -15.77 32.82
CA GLU A 21 2.04 -16.89 33.70
C GLU A 21 1.95 -16.49 35.18
N GLN A 22 2.39 -15.27 35.51
CA GLN A 22 2.42 -14.76 36.88
C GLN A 22 1.06 -14.21 37.36
N SER A 23 0.08 -14.04 36.46
CA SER A 23 -1.25 -13.55 36.81
C SER A 23 -2.01 -14.47 37.77
N GLY A 24 -1.65 -15.76 37.82
CA GLY A 24 -2.44 -16.80 38.49
C GLY A 24 -3.75 -17.15 37.76
N GLN A 25 -4.06 -16.47 36.66
CA GLN A 25 -5.22 -16.67 35.80
C GLN A 25 -4.79 -16.61 34.31
N PRO A 26 -3.89 -17.48 33.86
CA PRO A 26 -3.29 -17.38 32.54
C PRO A 26 -4.33 -17.52 31.42
N VAL A 27 -4.21 -16.69 30.41
CA VAL A 27 -4.93 -16.77 29.14
C VAL A 27 -4.24 -17.80 28.23
N SER A 28 -4.99 -18.73 27.66
CA SER A 28 -4.46 -19.71 26.70
C SER A 28 -5.45 -19.96 25.56
N ASN A 29 -4.92 -20.23 24.37
CA ASN A 29 -5.72 -20.66 23.21
C ASN A 29 -6.21 -22.11 23.36
N ASP A 30 -5.60 -22.90 24.25
CA ASP A 30 -6.04 -24.25 24.56
C ASP A 30 -7.27 -24.28 25.49
N THR A 31 -7.72 -23.11 25.97
CA THR A 31 -8.83 -22.99 26.93
C THR A 31 -9.96 -22.15 26.35
N LEU A 32 -11.15 -22.75 26.25
CA LEU A 32 -12.37 -22.10 25.74
C LEU A 32 -12.83 -20.90 26.58
N THR A 33 -12.46 -20.86 27.86
CA THR A 33 -12.86 -19.79 28.77
C THR A 33 -11.63 -19.02 29.22
N CYS A 34 -11.50 -17.77 28.76
CA CYS A 34 -10.47 -16.87 29.23
C CYS A 34 -10.97 -16.05 30.42
N PRO A 35 -10.20 -15.96 31.51
CA PRO A 35 -10.53 -15.09 32.64
C PRO A 35 -10.77 -13.64 32.19
N ALA A 36 -11.78 -13.01 32.79
CA ALA A 36 -11.99 -11.59 32.63
C ALA A 36 -10.86 -10.82 33.33
N TYR A 37 -10.41 -9.73 32.71
CA TYR A 37 -9.48 -8.80 33.35
C TYR A 37 -10.11 -8.18 34.62
N ASP A 38 -9.37 -8.20 35.72
CA ASP A 38 -9.66 -7.46 36.97
C ASP A 38 -8.52 -6.45 37.20
N GLU A 39 -8.86 -5.17 37.32
CA GLU A 39 -7.91 -4.07 37.53
C GLU A 39 -6.99 -4.25 38.74
N LYS A 40 -7.40 -5.05 39.74
CA LYS A 40 -6.54 -5.35 40.91
C LYS A 40 -5.23 -6.03 40.53
N ILE A 41 -5.20 -6.73 39.39
CA ILE A 41 -4.00 -7.42 38.94
C ILE A 41 -2.90 -6.47 38.47
N ASP A 42 -3.24 -5.22 38.12
CA ASP A 42 -2.25 -4.25 37.64
C ASP A 42 -1.22 -3.88 38.71
N VAL A 43 -1.55 -4.08 39.99
CA VAL A 43 -0.62 -3.88 41.11
C VAL A 43 0.59 -4.81 41.02
N THR A 44 0.42 -6.01 40.44
CA THR A 44 1.47 -7.03 40.36
C THR A 44 1.88 -7.34 38.93
N GLN A 45 0.95 -7.33 37.98
CA GLN A 45 1.13 -7.72 36.57
C GLN A 45 0.51 -6.71 35.60
N PRO A 46 1.02 -5.46 35.51
CA PRO A 46 0.40 -4.39 34.72
C PRO A 46 0.33 -4.65 33.20
N LEU A 47 1.13 -5.60 32.68
CA LEU A 47 1.08 -5.99 31.27
C LEU A 47 0.00 -7.04 30.97
N TYR A 48 -0.60 -7.66 32.00
CA TYR A 48 -1.60 -8.71 31.83
C TYR A 48 -2.84 -8.20 31.08
N LYS A 49 -3.25 -6.95 31.32
CA LYS A 49 -4.38 -6.32 30.61
C LYS A 49 -4.26 -6.43 29.09
N GLY A 50 -3.04 -6.32 28.54
CA GLY A 50 -2.79 -6.37 27.09
C GLY A 50 -3.11 -7.71 26.44
N ILE A 51 -3.23 -8.78 27.21
CA ILE A 51 -3.54 -10.14 26.71
C ILE A 51 -4.85 -10.71 27.28
N ALA A 52 -5.39 -10.10 28.32
CA ALA A 52 -6.59 -10.52 29.02
C ALA A 52 -7.88 -10.16 28.25
N ASN A 53 -8.98 -10.83 28.59
CA ASN A 53 -10.29 -10.45 28.08
C ASN A 53 -10.81 -9.24 28.86
N THR A 54 -10.76 -8.05 28.26
CA THR A 54 -11.28 -6.80 28.83
C THR A 54 -12.77 -6.56 28.53
N MET A 55 -13.40 -7.45 27.76
CA MET A 55 -14.82 -7.40 27.39
C MET A 55 -15.50 -8.77 27.68
N PRO A 56 -15.79 -9.07 28.97
CA PRO A 56 -16.28 -10.39 29.40
C PRO A 56 -17.71 -10.72 28.92
N ASP A 57 -18.40 -9.75 28.33
CA ASP A 57 -19.69 -9.93 27.67
C ASP A 57 -19.59 -10.69 26.34
N GLY A 58 -18.41 -11.19 25.97
CA GLY A 58 -18.16 -11.90 24.72
C GLY A 58 -17.68 -10.98 23.60
N GLY A 59 -17.11 -9.83 23.94
CA GLY A 59 -16.64 -8.83 22.97
C GLY A 59 -17.74 -7.91 22.43
N PHE A 60 -18.95 -7.92 23.01
CA PHE A 60 -20.10 -7.13 22.57
C PHE A 60 -20.11 -5.68 23.11
N LEU A 61 -18.92 -5.10 23.32
CA LEU A 61 -18.68 -3.68 23.59
C LEU A 61 -19.30 -3.12 24.88
N GLY A 62 -19.84 -3.95 25.78
CA GLY A 62 -20.48 -3.49 27.01
C GLY A 62 -19.54 -2.72 27.93
N THR A 63 -18.34 -3.24 28.15
CA THR A 63 -17.30 -2.55 28.94
C THR A 63 -16.80 -1.30 28.24
N PHE A 64 -16.61 -1.36 26.92
CA PHE A 64 -16.22 -0.20 26.10
C PHE A 64 -17.24 0.95 26.19
N LYS A 65 -18.53 0.64 26.10
CA LYS A 65 -19.63 1.61 26.28
C LYS A 65 -19.66 2.18 27.70
N ALA A 66 -19.45 1.34 28.71
CA ALA A 66 -19.40 1.78 30.10
C ALA A 66 -18.22 2.71 30.38
N ASP A 67 -17.04 2.41 29.82
CA ASP A 67 -15.84 3.25 29.96
C ASP A 67 -16.06 4.63 29.33
N ILE A 68 -16.68 4.69 28.15
CA ILE A 68 -17.04 5.97 27.50
C ILE A 68 -18.03 6.76 28.35
N ALA A 69 -19.10 6.11 28.84
CA ALA A 69 -20.12 6.77 29.66
C ALA A 69 -19.55 7.29 31.00
N GLN A 70 -18.53 6.63 31.54
CA GLN A 70 -17.86 7.00 32.79
C GLN A 70 -16.65 7.92 32.61
N GLY A 71 -16.29 8.30 31.37
CA GLY A 71 -15.10 9.10 31.09
C GLY A 71 -13.77 8.38 31.36
N LYS A 72 -13.76 7.05 31.26
CA LYS A 72 -12.62 6.15 31.50
C LYS A 72 -11.99 5.58 30.23
N LEU A 73 -12.45 5.99 29.04
CA LEU A 73 -11.88 5.53 27.78
C LEU A 73 -10.36 5.81 27.74
N PRO A 74 -9.50 4.79 27.53
CA PRO A 74 -8.06 5.00 27.40
C PRO A 74 -7.69 5.92 26.23
N GLN A 75 -6.51 6.55 26.30
CA GLN A 75 -5.99 7.38 25.19
C GLN A 75 -5.71 6.57 23.92
N VAL A 76 -5.44 5.27 24.07
CA VAL A 76 -5.27 4.30 22.99
C VAL A 76 -6.04 3.04 23.35
N SER A 77 -6.97 2.65 22.50
CA SER A 77 -7.77 1.42 22.66
C SER A 77 -7.60 0.54 21.44
N TRP A 78 -7.19 -0.71 21.66
CA TRP A 78 -7.15 -1.75 20.63
C TRP A 78 -8.40 -2.61 20.80
N LEU A 79 -9.26 -2.63 19.78
CA LEU A 79 -10.47 -3.45 19.76
C LEU A 79 -10.22 -4.64 18.85
N VAL A 80 -10.38 -5.84 19.39
CA VAL A 80 -10.33 -7.09 18.62
C VAL A 80 -11.74 -7.65 18.62
N ALA A 81 -12.32 -7.79 17.42
CA ALA A 81 -13.66 -8.33 17.28
C ALA A 81 -13.69 -9.81 17.72
N PRO A 82 -14.79 -10.28 18.31
CA PRO A 82 -14.99 -11.71 18.52
C PRO A 82 -15.04 -12.46 17.17
N ALA A 83 -14.63 -13.73 17.17
CA ALA A 83 -14.57 -14.60 15.99
C ALA A 83 -15.82 -14.55 15.08
N THR A 84 -17.03 -14.46 15.66
CA THR A 84 -18.29 -14.41 14.89
C THR A 84 -18.47 -13.12 14.09
N TYR A 85 -17.76 -12.05 14.45
CA TYR A 85 -17.92 -10.71 13.88
C TYR A 85 -16.58 -10.11 13.38
N SER A 86 -15.57 -10.94 13.11
CA SER A 86 -14.24 -10.51 12.64
C SER A 86 -14.09 -10.42 11.13
N GLU A 87 -15.12 -10.78 10.36
CA GLU A 87 -15.07 -11.01 8.91
C GLU A 87 -14.24 -12.20 8.44
N HIS A 88 -13.49 -12.86 9.33
CA HIS A 88 -12.71 -14.05 8.99
C HIS A 88 -13.62 -15.13 8.34
N PRO A 89 -13.24 -15.69 7.17
CA PRO A 89 -13.98 -16.73 6.46
C PRO A 89 -14.13 -17.99 7.30
N GLY A 90 -15.36 -18.50 7.36
CA GLY A 90 -15.74 -19.61 8.23
C GLY A 90 -16.58 -19.14 9.42
N PRO A 91 -15.97 -18.60 10.48
CA PRO A 91 -16.69 -18.18 11.69
C PRO A 91 -17.49 -16.89 11.50
N SER A 92 -17.17 -16.06 10.51
CA SER A 92 -17.80 -14.74 10.29
C SER A 92 -18.19 -14.49 8.82
N SER A 93 -18.51 -13.23 8.51
CA SER A 93 -18.78 -12.70 7.17
C SER A 93 -18.68 -11.17 7.13
N PRO A 94 -18.57 -10.56 5.93
CA PRO A 94 -18.59 -9.11 5.79
C PRO A 94 -19.82 -8.42 6.40
N VAL A 95 -21.01 -9.03 6.35
CA VAL A 95 -22.23 -8.40 6.93
C VAL A 95 -22.18 -8.38 8.46
N GLN A 96 -21.56 -9.37 9.08
CA GLN A 96 -21.40 -9.45 10.53
C GLN A 96 -20.31 -8.49 11.02
N GLY A 97 -19.16 -8.42 10.36
CA GLY A 97 -18.13 -7.43 10.71
C GLY A 97 -18.56 -5.99 10.48
N ALA A 98 -19.28 -5.72 9.38
CA ALA A 98 -19.89 -4.41 9.14
C ALA A 98 -20.85 -4.00 10.28
N TRP A 99 -21.65 -4.93 10.80
CA TRP A 99 -22.48 -4.67 11.98
C TRP A 99 -21.64 -4.35 13.23
N TYR A 100 -20.53 -5.07 13.46
CA TYR A 100 -19.67 -4.78 14.60
C TYR A 100 -19.02 -3.40 14.52
N ILE A 101 -18.50 -3.01 13.34
CA ILE A 101 -17.97 -1.68 13.08
C ILE A 101 -19.06 -0.61 13.29
N GLN A 102 -20.29 -0.87 12.83
CA GLN A 102 -21.44 0.00 13.07
C GLN A 102 -21.68 0.21 14.57
N GLU A 103 -21.63 -0.84 15.39
CA GLU A 103 -21.84 -0.71 16.83
C GLU A 103 -20.70 0.05 17.53
N VAL A 104 -19.44 -0.16 17.13
CA VAL A 104 -18.31 0.66 17.60
C VAL A 104 -18.54 2.14 17.29
N LEU A 105 -18.96 2.45 16.06
CA LEU A 105 -19.28 3.82 15.64
C LEU A 105 -20.48 4.39 16.40
N ASN A 106 -21.55 3.62 16.61
CA ASN A 106 -22.71 4.05 17.40
C ASN A 106 -22.26 4.41 18.83
N VAL A 107 -21.50 3.54 19.49
CA VAL A 107 -21.01 3.79 20.86
C VAL A 107 -20.13 5.04 20.94
N LEU A 108 -19.24 5.26 19.97
CA LEU A 108 -18.40 6.46 19.92
C LEU A 108 -19.22 7.74 19.65
N THR A 109 -20.11 7.70 18.66
CA THR A 109 -20.85 8.87 18.17
C THR A 109 -22.04 9.26 19.04
N GLU A 110 -22.58 8.34 19.85
CA GLU A 110 -23.58 8.62 20.89
C GLU A 110 -23.07 9.60 21.96
N ASN A 111 -21.74 9.74 22.11
CA ASN A 111 -21.10 10.73 22.97
C ASN A 111 -20.32 11.77 22.13
N PRO A 112 -20.95 12.92 21.76
CA PRO A 112 -20.31 13.93 20.92
C PRO A 112 -19.01 14.50 21.49
N GLN A 113 -18.85 14.56 22.82
CA GLN A 113 -17.62 15.04 23.44
C GLN A 113 -16.46 14.11 23.14
N VAL A 114 -16.67 12.79 23.30
CA VAL A 114 -15.67 11.77 22.96
C VAL A 114 -15.42 11.77 21.45
N TRP A 115 -16.46 11.63 20.64
CA TRP A 115 -16.31 11.55 19.17
C TRP A 115 -15.54 12.73 18.58
N SER A 116 -15.80 13.95 19.07
CA SER A 116 -15.12 15.16 18.58
C SER A 116 -13.58 15.13 18.73
N GLN A 117 -13.06 14.19 19.52
CA GLN A 117 -11.64 14.05 19.83
C GLN A 117 -11.08 12.67 19.44
N THR A 118 -11.84 11.83 18.73
CA THR A 118 -11.48 10.44 18.43
C THR A 118 -11.01 10.24 16.99
N VAL A 119 -10.03 9.36 16.83
CA VAL A 119 -9.67 8.71 15.57
C VAL A 119 -9.99 7.22 15.73
N LEU A 120 -10.87 6.69 14.87
CA LEU A 120 -11.08 5.25 14.71
C LEU A 120 -10.31 4.79 13.47
N LEU A 121 -9.37 3.87 13.67
CA LEU A 121 -8.67 3.17 12.60
C LEU A 121 -9.23 1.75 12.54
N VAL A 122 -9.76 1.35 11.39
CA VAL A 122 -10.19 -0.03 11.14
C VAL A 122 -9.19 -0.66 10.20
N ASN A 123 -8.50 -1.70 10.66
CA ASN A 123 -7.51 -2.45 9.90
C ASN A 123 -7.90 -3.93 9.85
N PHE A 124 -7.51 -4.59 8.77
CA PHE A 124 -7.54 -6.04 8.63
C PHE A 124 -6.13 -6.56 8.85
N ASP A 125 -5.97 -7.69 9.53
CA ASP A 125 -4.68 -8.27 9.84
C ASP A 125 -4.05 -8.96 8.63
N GLU A 126 -4.86 -9.60 7.79
CA GLU A 126 -4.45 -10.30 6.57
C GLU A 126 -5.53 -10.23 5.45
N ASN A 127 -5.41 -11.06 4.40
CA ASN A 127 -6.27 -11.01 3.19
C ASN A 127 -6.98 -12.33 2.87
N ASP A 128 -6.97 -13.29 3.78
CA ASP A 128 -7.45 -14.66 3.71
C ASP A 128 -6.91 -15.48 2.52
N GLY A 129 -5.79 -15.04 1.93
CA GLY A 129 -5.27 -15.60 0.69
C GLY A 129 -6.04 -15.19 -0.57
N PHE A 130 -6.96 -14.22 -0.50
CA PHE A 130 -7.60 -13.65 -1.69
C PHE A 130 -6.58 -12.91 -2.57
N PHE A 131 -6.78 -12.94 -3.88
CA PHE A 131 -5.88 -12.26 -4.81
C PHE A 131 -5.95 -10.74 -4.66
N ASP A 132 -4.79 -10.09 -4.50
CA ASP A 132 -4.61 -8.65 -4.70
C ASP A 132 -3.58 -8.43 -5.82
N HIS A 133 -3.86 -7.45 -6.68
CA HIS A 133 -3.06 -7.18 -7.87
C HIS A 133 -1.85 -6.26 -7.60
N VAL A 134 -1.78 -5.62 -6.43
CA VAL A 134 -0.72 -4.67 -6.11
C VAL A 134 0.48 -5.43 -5.52
N PRO A 135 1.66 -5.33 -6.16
CA PRO A 135 2.86 -5.92 -5.58
C PRO A 135 3.21 -5.19 -4.28
N SER A 136 3.54 -5.98 -3.25
CA SER A 136 4.00 -5.45 -1.98
C SER A 136 5.28 -4.60 -2.14
N PRO A 137 5.38 -3.44 -1.45
CA PRO A 137 6.58 -2.58 -1.42
C PRO A 137 7.69 -3.16 -0.52
N SER A 138 7.97 -4.45 -0.73
CA SER A 138 8.98 -5.26 -0.05
C SER A 138 10.40 -4.91 -0.47
N ALA A 139 11.36 -5.24 0.42
CA ALA A 139 12.79 -5.14 0.14
C ALA A 139 13.21 -5.91 -1.14
N PRO A 140 14.41 -5.65 -1.69
CA PRO A 140 14.97 -6.39 -2.83
C PRO A 140 14.83 -7.91 -2.65
N SER A 141 14.28 -8.57 -3.67
CA SER A 141 14.00 -10.01 -3.64
C SER A 141 15.30 -10.81 -3.47
N LYS A 142 15.24 -11.95 -2.78
CA LYS A 142 16.35 -12.90 -2.69
C LYS A 142 15.93 -14.28 -3.18
N ASP A 143 16.81 -14.95 -3.91
CA ASP A 143 16.64 -16.38 -4.17
C ASP A 143 17.12 -17.23 -2.99
N ILE A 144 16.97 -18.55 -3.12
CA ILE A 144 17.34 -19.51 -2.07
C ILE A 144 18.85 -19.53 -1.76
N ASN A 145 19.70 -19.03 -2.67
CA ASN A 145 21.14 -18.93 -2.48
C ASN A 145 21.54 -17.55 -1.92
N GLY A 146 20.57 -16.68 -1.62
CA GLY A 146 20.80 -15.33 -1.11
C GLY A 146 21.17 -14.31 -2.18
N VAL A 147 21.10 -14.64 -3.47
CA VAL A 147 21.36 -13.68 -4.55
C VAL A 147 20.25 -12.63 -4.54
N VAL A 148 20.64 -11.36 -4.50
CA VAL A 148 19.71 -10.23 -4.45
C VAL A 148 19.30 -9.81 -5.87
N TYR A 149 17.99 -9.70 -6.09
CA TYR A 149 17.37 -9.24 -7.33
C TYR A 149 16.75 -7.86 -7.12
N GLY A 150 17.51 -6.84 -7.51
CA GLY A 150 17.19 -5.43 -7.25
C GLY A 150 18.24 -4.77 -6.33
N LYS A 151 17.98 -3.55 -5.89
CA LYS A 151 18.92 -2.75 -5.06
C LYS A 151 18.16 -1.84 -4.10
N THR A 152 18.82 -1.38 -3.04
CA THR A 152 18.30 -0.34 -2.17
C THR A 152 19.38 0.70 -1.87
N THR A 153 18.95 1.92 -1.54
CA THR A 153 19.85 2.98 -1.07
C THR A 153 20.17 2.88 0.42
N LEU A 154 19.48 2.00 1.15
CA LEU A 154 19.79 1.65 2.53
C LEU A 154 21.00 0.71 2.61
N THR A 155 21.63 0.65 3.78
CA THR A 155 22.69 -0.32 4.05
C THR A 155 22.12 -1.73 4.24
N ASP A 156 22.97 -2.74 4.04
CA ASP A 156 22.61 -4.15 4.28
C ASP A 156 22.08 -4.39 5.71
N GLN A 157 22.64 -3.69 6.71
CA GLN A 157 22.19 -3.76 8.09
C GLN A 157 20.78 -3.16 8.30
N GLN A 158 20.46 -2.09 7.58
CA GLN A 158 19.15 -1.44 7.69
C GLN A 158 18.03 -2.30 7.06
N VAL A 159 18.35 -3.05 6.00
CA VAL A 159 17.40 -3.93 5.31
C VAL A 159 17.41 -5.37 5.83
N SER A 160 18.39 -5.76 6.66
CA SER A 160 18.49 -7.15 7.15
C SER A 160 17.26 -7.62 7.91
N PHE A 161 16.53 -6.70 8.53
CA PHE A 161 15.29 -6.95 9.27
C PHE A 161 14.10 -7.31 8.39
N GLU A 162 14.19 -7.20 7.06
CA GLU A 162 13.11 -7.55 6.13
C GLU A 162 13.22 -8.99 5.61
N TYR A 163 14.31 -9.70 5.94
CA TYR A 163 14.56 -11.07 5.49
C TYR A 163 14.35 -12.07 6.62
N PHE A 164 13.70 -13.20 6.32
CA PHE A 164 13.42 -14.24 7.29
C PHE A 164 14.67 -15.07 7.61
N ASN A 165 15.49 -14.51 8.49
CA ASN A 165 16.73 -15.09 9.01
C ASN A 165 16.64 -15.37 10.53
N HIS A 166 15.44 -15.31 11.10
CA HIS A 166 15.24 -15.46 12.53
C HIS A 166 15.25 -16.94 12.93
N PRO A 167 16.21 -17.39 13.77
CA PRO A 167 16.25 -18.79 14.18
C PRO A 167 15.00 -19.14 14.97
N ALA A 168 14.65 -20.43 14.95
CA ALA A 168 13.62 -20.95 15.83
C ALA A 168 13.97 -20.66 17.29
N VAL A 169 13.02 -20.09 18.04
CA VAL A 169 13.17 -20.01 19.50
C VAL A 169 13.11 -21.44 20.07
N ALA A 170 13.87 -21.72 21.12
CA ALA A 170 14.06 -23.09 21.65
C ALA A 170 12.76 -23.84 22.00
N THR A 171 11.67 -23.11 22.29
CA THR A 171 10.36 -23.67 22.64
C THR A 171 9.41 -23.81 21.43
N SER A 172 9.83 -23.37 20.24
CA SER A 172 9.00 -23.47 19.05
C SER A 172 8.89 -24.91 18.58
N LYS A 173 7.67 -25.36 18.28
CA LYS A 173 7.39 -26.71 17.78
C LYS A 173 7.15 -26.74 16.26
N SER A 174 6.89 -25.60 15.65
CA SER A 174 6.38 -25.50 14.27
C SER A 174 6.83 -24.24 13.53
N GLN A 175 7.86 -23.53 14.01
CA GLN A 175 8.40 -22.40 13.25
C GLN A 175 9.09 -22.91 11.98
N PRO A 176 8.80 -22.31 10.81
CA PRO A 176 9.43 -22.69 9.56
C PRO A 176 10.94 -22.44 9.59
N GLU A 177 11.68 -23.22 8.79
CA GLU A 177 13.10 -22.97 8.57
C GLU A 177 13.31 -21.61 7.91
N THR A 178 14.37 -20.91 8.28
CA THR A 178 14.76 -19.64 7.66
C THR A 178 15.09 -19.87 6.19
N ASP A 179 14.49 -19.07 5.30
CA ASP A 179 14.72 -19.17 3.85
C ASP A 179 15.46 -17.94 3.29
N GLY A 180 15.75 -16.94 4.13
CA GLY A 180 16.40 -15.69 3.75
C GLY A 180 15.61 -14.83 2.78
N ARG A 181 14.34 -15.16 2.52
CA ARG A 181 13.45 -14.41 1.64
C ARG A 181 12.81 -13.26 2.39
N VAL A 182 12.23 -12.33 1.63
CA VAL A 182 11.54 -11.17 2.19
C VAL A 182 10.23 -11.63 2.84
N TYR A 183 9.96 -11.25 4.08
CA TYR A 183 8.71 -11.59 4.77
C TYR A 183 7.70 -10.43 4.82
N GLY A 184 8.06 -9.20 4.42
CA GLY A 184 7.08 -8.13 4.25
C GLY A 184 7.60 -6.80 3.67
N PRO A 185 6.75 -5.76 3.57
CA PRO A 185 5.32 -5.74 3.94
C PRO A 185 4.49 -6.84 3.24
N GLY A 186 3.38 -7.26 3.84
CA GLY A 186 2.55 -8.31 3.26
C GLY A 186 1.78 -7.86 2.01
N VAL A 187 0.80 -8.67 1.62
CA VAL A 187 -0.26 -8.30 0.69
C VAL A 187 -1.05 -7.09 1.19
N ARG A 188 -1.63 -6.33 0.26
CA ARG A 188 -2.43 -5.15 0.61
C ARG A 188 -3.74 -5.59 1.29
N VAL A 189 -4.11 -4.86 2.34
CA VAL A 189 -5.36 -5.03 3.07
C VAL A 189 -6.14 -3.71 3.12
N PRO A 190 -7.47 -3.72 3.31
CA PRO A 190 -8.24 -2.50 3.50
C PRO A 190 -7.85 -1.77 4.79
N MET A 191 -7.99 -0.45 4.78
CA MET A 191 -7.89 0.38 5.99
C MET A 191 -8.88 1.53 5.90
N TYR A 192 -9.67 1.72 6.96
CA TYR A 192 -10.56 2.87 7.09
C TYR A 192 -10.04 3.82 8.17
N VAL A 193 -9.99 5.11 7.84
CA VAL A 193 -9.65 6.20 8.76
C VAL A 193 -10.91 7.02 9.02
N ILE A 194 -11.55 6.80 10.17
CA ILE A 194 -12.87 7.36 10.47
C ILE A 194 -12.75 8.31 11.67
N SER A 195 -12.95 9.60 11.41
CA SER A 195 -12.71 10.66 12.40
C SER A 195 -13.36 11.98 11.99
N PRO A 196 -13.64 12.91 12.93
CA PRO A 196 -13.90 14.30 12.57
C PRO A 196 -12.81 14.92 11.68
N TRP A 197 -11.57 14.41 11.71
CA TRP A 197 -10.46 14.91 10.89
C TRP A 197 -10.32 14.26 9.51
N SER A 198 -11.14 13.26 9.16
CA SER A 198 -11.09 12.56 7.87
C SER A 198 -12.35 12.75 7.00
N ARG A 199 -13.17 13.76 7.31
CA ARG A 199 -14.43 14.06 6.58
C ARG A 199 -14.20 14.26 5.08
N GLY A 200 -15.17 13.83 4.27
CA GLY A 200 -15.20 14.06 2.81
C GLY A 200 -14.91 12.85 1.93
N GLY A 201 -14.73 11.64 2.50
CA GLY A 201 -14.61 10.41 1.71
C GLY A 201 -13.33 10.36 0.86
N TRP A 202 -12.21 10.75 1.45
CA TRP A 202 -10.91 10.85 0.79
C TRP A 202 -10.23 9.49 0.60
N VAL A 203 -9.43 9.37 -0.46
CA VAL A 203 -8.45 8.29 -0.63
C VAL A 203 -7.03 8.82 -0.38
N ASN A 204 -6.20 8.03 0.29
CA ASN A 204 -4.78 8.32 0.44
C ASN A 204 -3.98 7.12 -0.08
N SER A 205 -3.15 7.36 -1.10
CA SER A 205 -2.36 6.33 -1.79
C SER A 205 -0.87 6.37 -1.41
N GLN A 206 -0.53 7.01 -0.28
CA GLN A 206 0.76 6.80 0.36
C GLN A 206 0.85 5.33 0.82
N VAL A 207 2.05 4.75 0.70
CA VAL A 207 2.29 3.40 1.23
C VAL A 207 2.22 3.43 2.75
N PHE A 208 1.37 2.56 3.30
CA PHE A 208 1.27 2.29 4.73
C PHE A 208 1.30 0.78 4.96
N ASP A 209 1.76 0.37 6.13
CA ASP A 209 1.55 -0.95 6.71
C ASP A 209 1.05 -0.84 8.16
N HIS A 210 0.87 -1.95 8.87
CA HIS A 210 0.42 -1.94 10.27
C HIS A 210 1.36 -1.18 11.22
N THR A 211 2.66 -1.05 10.89
CA THR A 211 3.58 -0.24 11.71
C THR A 211 3.29 1.25 11.63
N SER A 212 2.59 1.70 10.57
CA SER A 212 2.15 3.09 10.42
C SER A 212 1.21 3.54 11.54
N ILE A 213 0.45 2.62 12.15
CA ILE A 213 -0.38 2.90 13.33
C ILE A 213 0.52 3.26 14.52
N LEU A 214 1.60 2.51 14.72
CA LEU A 214 2.57 2.81 15.77
C LEU A 214 3.26 4.15 15.49
N GLN A 215 3.68 4.41 14.24
CA GLN A 215 4.25 5.70 13.85
C GLN A 215 3.27 6.88 14.07
N PHE A 216 1.97 6.70 13.84
CA PHE A 216 0.96 7.70 14.17
C PHE A 216 0.91 8.00 15.67
N LEU A 217 0.97 6.96 16.51
CA LEU A 217 1.03 7.12 17.96
C LEU A 217 2.32 7.81 18.41
N GLU A 218 3.46 7.55 17.76
CA GLU A 218 4.71 8.29 17.99
C GLU A 218 4.50 9.79 17.76
N LYS A 219 3.86 10.17 16.64
CA LYS A 219 3.55 11.57 16.33
C LYS A 219 2.60 12.20 17.34
N ARG A 220 1.61 11.45 17.84
CA ARG A 220 0.60 11.96 18.76
C ARG A 220 1.12 12.12 20.20
N PHE A 221 1.96 11.19 20.65
CA PHE A 221 2.35 11.09 22.07
C PHE A 221 3.83 11.39 22.33
N ASP A 222 4.62 11.69 21.30
CA ASP A 222 6.06 11.95 21.41
C ASP A 222 6.82 10.78 22.07
N VAL A 223 6.49 9.57 21.61
CA VAL A 223 7.14 8.31 22.01
C VAL A 223 7.79 7.65 20.80
N GLN A 224 8.73 6.74 21.00
CA GLN A 224 9.37 5.99 19.92
C GLN A 224 9.21 4.48 20.15
N GLU A 225 8.74 3.77 19.13
CA GLU A 225 8.76 2.31 19.00
C GLU A 225 10.10 1.88 18.38
N PRO A 226 11.04 1.35 19.17
CA PRO A 226 12.37 0.98 18.67
C PRO A 226 12.36 -0.24 17.74
N ASN A 227 11.28 -1.01 17.66
CA ASN A 227 11.22 -2.25 16.86
C ASN A 227 10.78 -2.02 15.40
N ILE A 228 10.37 -0.82 15.00
CA ILE A 228 10.09 -0.53 13.59
C ILE A 228 11.42 -0.43 12.83
N SER A 229 11.61 -1.30 11.83
CA SER A 229 12.86 -1.35 11.08
C SER A 229 13.17 -0.03 10.35
N PRO A 230 14.45 0.27 10.09
CA PRO A 230 14.81 1.42 9.26
C PRO A 230 14.17 1.38 7.86
N TYR A 231 13.98 0.19 7.29
CA TYR A 231 13.31 0.01 6.01
C TYR A 231 11.82 0.41 6.08
N ARG A 232 11.07 -0.06 7.09
CA ARG A 232 9.65 0.30 7.26
C ARG A 232 9.46 1.78 7.50
N ARG A 233 10.32 2.42 8.29
CA ARG A 233 10.30 3.88 8.49
C ARG A 233 10.59 4.66 7.21
N ALA A 234 11.47 4.15 6.36
CA ALA A 234 11.80 4.79 5.09
C ALA A 234 10.66 4.69 4.07
N VAL A 235 9.95 3.56 4.01
CA VAL A 235 8.96 3.26 2.97
C VAL A 235 7.52 3.59 3.37
N CYS A 236 7.12 3.25 4.61
CA CYS A 236 5.75 3.39 5.09
C CYS A 236 5.55 4.74 5.81
N GLY A 237 4.47 5.45 5.48
CA GLY A 237 4.11 6.71 6.13
C GLY A 237 3.63 6.54 7.58
N ASP A 238 3.41 7.65 8.27
CA ASP A 238 2.98 7.70 9.68
C ASP A 238 1.47 7.96 9.87
N LEU A 239 0.69 7.76 8.81
CA LEU A 239 -0.76 8.04 8.69
C LEU A 239 -1.21 9.49 8.88
N THR A 240 -0.32 10.44 9.23
CA THR A 240 -0.75 11.83 9.48
C THR A 240 -1.35 12.50 8.23
N THR A 241 -0.89 12.10 7.05
CA THR A 241 -1.39 12.58 5.74
C THR A 241 -2.81 12.10 5.41
N ALA A 242 -3.38 11.14 6.16
CA ALA A 242 -4.76 10.72 5.98
C ALA A 242 -5.77 11.75 6.53
N PHE A 243 -5.32 12.71 7.33
CA PHE A 243 -6.17 13.64 8.08
C PHE A 243 -6.04 15.09 7.59
N ASN A 244 -7.14 15.84 7.71
CA ASN A 244 -7.14 17.30 7.68
C ASN A 244 -7.24 17.84 9.12
N PHE A 245 -6.09 18.01 9.78
CA PHE A 245 -6.05 18.61 11.12
C PHE A 245 -6.24 20.14 11.12
N LYS A 246 -6.07 20.80 9.97
CA LYS A 246 -6.08 22.26 9.86
C LYS A 246 -7.51 22.82 9.78
N THR A 247 -8.36 22.23 8.96
CA THR A 247 -9.72 22.71 8.66
C THR A 247 -10.75 21.58 8.55
N PRO A 248 -10.81 20.64 9.52
CA PRO A 248 -11.63 19.42 9.41
C PRO A 248 -13.12 19.66 9.21
N ASN A 249 -13.63 20.81 9.68
CA ASN A 249 -15.06 21.12 9.73
C ASN A 249 -15.61 21.80 8.47
N LEU A 250 -14.79 22.07 7.45
CA LEU A 250 -15.26 22.70 6.21
C LEU A 250 -16.02 21.73 5.29
N LEU A 251 -15.91 20.42 5.53
CA LEU A 251 -16.57 19.39 4.74
C LEU A 251 -17.77 18.80 5.49
N PRO A 252 -18.87 18.47 4.77
CA PRO A 252 -20.02 17.84 5.37
C PRO A 252 -19.65 16.47 5.95
N VAL A 253 -20.38 16.07 6.99
CA VAL A 253 -20.32 14.69 7.50
C VAL A 253 -21.15 13.84 6.54
N ALA A 254 -20.58 12.72 6.08
CA ALA A 254 -21.33 11.79 5.25
C ALA A 254 -22.47 11.17 6.07
N GLU A 255 -23.66 11.14 5.49
CA GLU A 255 -24.74 10.28 6.01
C GLU A 255 -24.45 8.85 5.56
N LEU A 256 -24.43 7.92 6.51
CA LEU A 256 -24.28 6.50 6.23
C LEU A 256 -25.67 5.90 6.09
N ASP A 257 -26.02 5.45 4.89
CA ASP A 257 -27.27 4.75 4.62
C ASP A 257 -27.27 3.37 5.28
N GLY A 258 -28.43 2.99 5.82
CA GLY A 258 -28.69 1.63 6.28
C GLY A 258 -28.04 1.30 7.62
N LYS A 259 -28.87 1.02 8.62
CA LYS A 259 -28.45 0.31 9.82
C LYS A 259 -29.04 -1.08 9.81
N LYS A 260 -28.26 -2.07 10.22
CA LYS A 260 -28.77 -3.42 10.49
C LYS A 260 -28.71 -3.66 11.99
N THR A 261 -29.76 -4.29 12.50
CA THR A 261 -29.72 -4.92 13.80
C THR A 261 -28.85 -6.18 13.73
N LYS A 262 -28.36 -6.64 14.88
CA LYS A 262 -27.63 -7.90 15.00
C LYS A 262 -28.40 -9.07 14.37
N ALA A 263 -29.69 -9.18 14.67
CA ALA A 263 -30.55 -10.25 14.18
C ALA A 263 -30.67 -10.24 12.65
N GLU A 264 -30.73 -9.07 12.03
CA GLU A 264 -30.76 -8.95 10.56
C GLU A 264 -29.42 -9.34 9.93
N ALA A 265 -28.29 -8.92 10.51
CA ALA A 265 -26.96 -9.31 10.03
C ALA A 265 -26.74 -10.82 10.14
N ASP A 266 -27.07 -11.41 11.29
CA ASP A 266 -26.98 -12.85 11.52
C ASP A 266 -27.93 -13.64 10.59
N ALA A 267 -29.15 -13.14 10.34
CA ALA A 267 -30.08 -13.77 9.41
C ALA A 267 -29.57 -13.74 7.96
N ILE A 268 -28.93 -12.65 7.53
CA ILE A 268 -28.31 -12.58 6.19
C ILE A 268 -27.16 -13.59 6.09
N ARG A 269 -26.29 -13.68 7.11
CA ARG A 269 -25.22 -14.68 7.15
C ARG A 269 -25.75 -16.09 6.95
N VAL A 270 -26.78 -16.47 7.72
CA VAL A 270 -27.40 -17.80 7.65
C VAL A 270 -28.02 -18.04 6.28
N ALA A 271 -28.71 -17.04 5.71
CA ALA A 271 -29.29 -17.16 4.38
C ALA A 271 -28.22 -17.36 3.28
N GLN A 272 -27.10 -16.65 3.36
CA GLN A 272 -25.98 -16.79 2.42
C GLN A 272 -25.28 -18.15 2.53
N GLU A 273 -25.20 -18.70 3.73
CA GLU A 273 -24.60 -20.01 4.03
C GLU A 273 -25.33 -21.18 3.35
N LEU A 274 -26.63 -20.99 3.09
CA LEU A 274 -27.48 -21.96 2.39
C LEU A 274 -27.37 -21.88 0.87
N LEU A 275 -26.70 -20.85 0.33
CA LEU A 275 -26.50 -20.72 -1.11
C LEU A 275 -25.48 -21.75 -1.60
N PRO A 276 -25.65 -22.26 -2.84
CA PRO A 276 -24.63 -23.12 -3.44
C PRO A 276 -23.31 -22.37 -3.59
N GLN A 277 -22.20 -23.12 -3.58
CA GLN A 277 -20.89 -22.56 -3.86
C GLN A 277 -20.89 -21.82 -5.21
N VAL A 278 -20.34 -20.62 -5.23
CA VAL A 278 -20.20 -19.82 -6.45
C VAL A 278 -19.35 -20.61 -7.44
N SER A 279 -19.92 -20.94 -8.60
CA SER A 279 -19.19 -21.61 -9.66
C SER A 279 -18.23 -20.63 -10.32
N VAL A 280 -16.99 -21.10 -10.60
CA VAL A 280 -16.03 -20.31 -11.36
C VAL A 280 -16.56 -20.15 -12.78
N PRO A 281 -16.77 -18.92 -13.28
CA PRO A 281 -17.26 -18.70 -14.63
C PRO A 281 -16.31 -19.28 -15.68
N SER A 282 -16.86 -19.95 -16.70
CA SER A 282 -16.06 -20.46 -17.84
C SER A 282 -15.43 -19.32 -18.66
N GLN A 283 -16.07 -18.15 -18.64
CA GLN A 283 -15.53 -16.90 -19.16
C GLN A 283 -15.36 -15.92 -18.00
N GLN A 284 -14.13 -15.75 -17.55
CA GLN A 284 -13.81 -14.76 -16.53
C GLN A 284 -13.72 -13.36 -17.16
N GLN A 285 -14.28 -12.37 -16.48
CA GLN A 285 -14.15 -10.97 -16.84
C GLN A 285 -13.48 -10.21 -15.69
N PHE A 286 -12.82 -9.10 -16.00
CA PHE A 286 -12.28 -8.23 -14.96
C PHE A 286 -13.42 -7.63 -14.13
N PRO A 287 -13.22 -7.41 -12.82
CA PRO A 287 -14.19 -6.68 -12.02
C PRO A 287 -14.38 -5.28 -12.61
N GLN A 288 -15.64 -4.82 -12.65
CA GLN A 288 -15.96 -3.46 -13.02
C GLN A 288 -15.83 -2.57 -11.79
N GLN A 289 -15.07 -1.48 -11.91
CA GLN A 289 -14.97 -0.46 -10.88
C GLN A 289 -16.21 0.43 -10.90
N GLU A 290 -16.66 0.88 -9.72
CA GLU A 290 -17.71 1.90 -9.62
C GLU A 290 -17.29 3.18 -10.35
N ILE A 291 -18.23 3.79 -11.08
CA ILE A 291 -18.01 5.05 -11.80
C ILE A 291 -17.86 6.20 -10.80
N GLY A 292 -16.97 7.13 -11.12
CA GLY A 292 -16.76 8.37 -10.39
C GLY A 292 -15.34 8.52 -9.86
N ILE A 293 -15.08 9.71 -9.31
CA ILE A 293 -13.81 10.08 -8.69
C ILE A 293 -13.99 10.34 -7.20
N ARG A 294 -12.91 10.15 -6.44
CA ARG A 294 -12.82 10.49 -5.02
C ARG A 294 -11.81 11.63 -4.83
N PRO A 295 -12.03 12.54 -3.87
CA PRO A 295 -10.96 13.40 -3.38
C PRO A 295 -9.75 12.55 -2.96
N SER A 296 -8.54 12.97 -3.33
CA SER A 296 -7.30 12.22 -3.08
C SER A 296 -6.28 13.10 -2.38
N ARG A 297 -5.65 12.58 -1.32
CA ARG A 297 -4.67 13.33 -0.54
C ARG A 297 -3.40 13.64 -1.32
N ALA A 298 -2.77 14.76 -0.99
CA ALA A 298 -1.42 15.09 -1.41
C ALA A 298 -0.44 13.97 -1.00
N LEU A 299 0.45 13.54 -1.90
CA LEU A 299 1.40 12.46 -1.63
C LEU A 299 2.85 12.96 -1.63
N PRO A 300 3.75 12.28 -0.91
CA PRO A 300 5.13 12.73 -0.75
C PRO A 300 6.07 12.30 -1.90
N TYR A 301 5.54 11.86 -3.04
CA TYR A 301 6.31 11.19 -4.08
C TYR A 301 6.63 12.10 -5.26
N ILE A 302 7.90 12.15 -5.67
CA ILE A 302 8.29 12.71 -6.98
C ILE A 302 9.25 11.72 -7.60
N LEU A 303 8.72 10.86 -8.48
CA LEU A 303 9.38 9.65 -8.93
C LEU A 303 9.78 9.76 -10.40
N HIS A 304 10.97 9.25 -10.71
CA HIS A 304 11.46 9.20 -12.08
C HIS A 304 12.05 7.83 -12.37
N THR A 305 11.79 7.34 -13.57
CA THR A 305 12.54 6.23 -14.15
C THR A 305 12.79 6.54 -15.62
N SER A 306 14.05 6.38 -16.04
CA SER A 306 14.48 6.53 -17.43
C SER A 306 15.34 5.34 -17.82
N ALA A 307 15.48 5.10 -19.12
CA ALA A 307 16.25 4.00 -19.66
C ALA A 307 17.31 4.51 -20.63
N LYS A 308 18.51 3.97 -20.51
CA LYS A 308 19.62 4.17 -21.46
C LYS A 308 20.05 2.82 -22.01
N VAL A 309 20.27 2.73 -23.32
CA VAL A 309 20.68 1.47 -23.96
C VAL A 309 22.16 1.52 -24.33
N ASP A 310 22.83 0.37 -24.25
CA ASP A 310 24.17 0.16 -24.82
C ASP A 310 24.04 -0.84 -25.98
N ALA A 311 24.14 -0.33 -27.21
CA ALA A 311 24.00 -1.14 -28.42
C ALA A 311 25.17 -2.10 -28.64
N THR A 312 26.35 -1.81 -28.07
CA THR A 312 27.56 -2.63 -28.19
C THR A 312 27.50 -3.79 -27.21
N GLN A 313 27.21 -3.50 -25.94
CA GLN A 313 27.07 -4.51 -24.89
C GLN A 313 25.74 -5.25 -24.94
N LYS A 314 24.79 -4.76 -25.75
CA LYS A 314 23.42 -5.30 -25.85
C LYS A 314 22.70 -5.30 -24.50
N THR A 315 22.81 -4.18 -23.79
CA THR A 315 22.21 -3.99 -22.46
C THR A 315 21.29 -2.79 -22.40
N VAL A 316 20.41 -2.79 -21.40
CA VAL A 316 19.54 -1.67 -21.04
C VAL A 316 19.76 -1.34 -19.57
N LYS A 317 20.12 -0.09 -19.31
CA LYS A 317 20.26 0.48 -17.97
C LYS A 317 18.98 1.23 -17.61
N LEU A 318 18.35 0.89 -16.48
CA LEU A 318 17.29 1.72 -15.89
C LEU A 318 17.88 2.55 -14.76
N MET A 319 17.50 3.82 -14.69
CA MET A 319 17.86 4.75 -13.62
C MET A 319 16.60 5.15 -12.88
N PHE A 320 16.59 4.97 -11.56
CA PHE A 320 15.50 5.27 -10.65
C PHE A 320 15.91 6.47 -9.80
N SER A 321 15.05 7.48 -9.71
CA SER A 321 15.29 8.66 -8.88
C SER A 321 14.02 9.01 -8.11
N ASN A 322 14.21 9.46 -6.88
CA ASN A 322 13.15 9.94 -6.02
C ASN A 322 13.54 11.31 -5.46
N THR A 323 12.95 12.37 -5.99
CA THR A 323 13.13 13.75 -5.50
C THR A 323 12.02 14.16 -4.52
N GLY A 324 11.12 13.24 -4.20
CA GLY A 324 10.09 13.42 -3.17
C GLY A 324 10.64 13.33 -1.75
N LYS A 325 9.73 13.21 -0.78
CA LYS A 325 9.99 13.27 0.67
C LYS A 325 9.89 11.91 1.38
N GLN A 326 9.30 10.89 0.74
CA GLN A 326 9.21 9.51 1.27
C GLN A 326 9.93 8.55 0.33
N ALA A 327 10.57 7.49 0.85
CA ALA A 327 11.14 6.46 -0.03
C ALA A 327 10.04 5.77 -0.87
N ALA A 328 10.42 5.27 -2.03
CA ALA A 328 9.54 4.53 -2.92
C ALA A 328 10.19 3.23 -3.38
N VAL A 329 9.34 2.23 -3.64
CA VAL A 329 9.75 0.94 -4.19
C VAL A 329 9.30 0.86 -5.64
N PHE A 330 10.25 0.59 -6.53
CA PHE A 330 10.01 0.32 -7.94
C PHE A 330 10.10 -1.19 -8.19
N HIS A 331 9.06 -1.78 -8.74
CA HIS A 331 9.04 -3.17 -9.21
C HIS A 331 9.40 -3.21 -10.68
N VAL A 332 10.32 -4.10 -11.07
CA VAL A 332 10.68 -4.31 -12.48
C VAL A 332 10.44 -5.75 -12.88
N TYR A 333 9.55 -5.93 -13.85
CA TYR A 333 9.25 -7.22 -14.49
C TYR A 333 9.85 -7.26 -15.89
N ASN A 334 10.54 -8.34 -16.23
CA ASN A 334 10.95 -8.60 -17.59
C ASN A 334 9.82 -9.34 -18.32
N ARG A 335 9.10 -8.68 -19.22
CA ARG A 335 7.96 -9.28 -19.93
C ARG A 335 8.39 -10.31 -20.98
N LEU A 336 9.68 -10.39 -21.30
CA LEU A 336 10.24 -11.45 -22.14
C LEU A 336 10.60 -12.71 -21.33
N ASP A 337 10.60 -12.64 -19.99
CA ASP A 337 10.83 -13.76 -19.08
C ASP A 337 10.05 -13.54 -17.78
N LEU A 338 8.78 -13.95 -17.80
CA LEU A 338 7.89 -13.86 -16.65
C LEU A 338 8.22 -14.89 -15.54
N THR A 339 9.18 -15.79 -15.78
CA THR A 339 9.64 -16.75 -14.76
C THR A 339 10.75 -16.17 -13.87
N ALA A 340 11.40 -15.09 -14.33
CA ALA A 340 12.42 -14.40 -13.56
C ALA A 340 11.86 -13.83 -12.25
N ILE A 341 12.67 -13.91 -11.19
CA ILE A 341 12.36 -13.26 -9.91
C ILE A 341 12.23 -11.74 -10.17
N PRO A 342 11.09 -11.11 -9.80
CA PRO A 342 10.92 -9.67 -9.97
C PRO A 342 11.99 -8.89 -9.21
N ARG A 343 12.61 -7.92 -9.90
CA ARG A 343 13.60 -7.04 -9.26
C ARG A 343 12.90 -5.88 -8.57
N ARG A 344 13.30 -5.57 -7.34
CA ARG A 344 12.72 -4.46 -6.56
C ARG A 344 13.79 -3.44 -6.22
N TYR A 345 13.49 -2.16 -6.43
CA TYR A 345 14.41 -1.06 -6.19
C TYR A 345 13.80 -0.10 -5.18
N MET A 346 14.36 -0.06 -3.96
CA MET A 346 13.92 0.90 -2.95
C MET A 346 14.86 2.11 -2.93
N VAL A 347 14.31 3.30 -3.20
CA VAL A 347 15.06 4.54 -3.30
C VAL A 347 14.54 5.53 -2.26
N GLU A 348 15.40 5.89 -1.30
CA GLU A 348 15.12 6.95 -0.34
C GLU A 348 14.90 8.31 -1.01
N ALA A 349 14.23 9.21 -0.29
CA ALA A 349 14.06 10.60 -0.67
C ALA A 349 15.40 11.28 -1.01
N GLY A 350 15.43 12.03 -2.10
CA GLY A 350 16.61 12.74 -2.61
C GLY A 350 17.71 11.85 -3.18
N LYS A 351 17.47 10.54 -3.35
CA LYS A 351 18.49 9.59 -3.85
C LYS A 351 18.13 9.01 -5.21
N GLN A 352 19.09 8.30 -5.77
CA GLN A 352 18.98 7.58 -7.04
C GLN A 352 19.69 6.23 -6.98
N LEU A 353 19.23 5.29 -7.81
CA LEU A 353 19.87 4.00 -8.08
C LEU A 353 19.79 3.69 -9.57
N ASP A 354 20.60 2.73 -9.99
CA ASP A 354 20.48 2.17 -11.33
C ASP A 354 20.79 0.68 -11.37
N ASP A 355 20.32 0.01 -12.42
CA ASP A 355 20.70 -1.36 -12.71
C ASP A 355 20.67 -1.65 -14.20
N VAL A 356 21.29 -2.78 -14.58
CA VAL A 356 21.50 -3.18 -15.97
C VAL A 356 20.86 -4.54 -16.24
N TRP A 357 20.21 -4.64 -17.41
CA TRP A 357 19.63 -5.85 -17.95
C TRP A 357 20.31 -6.21 -19.27
N ASN A 358 20.62 -7.49 -19.43
CA ASN A 358 21.00 -8.04 -20.72
C ASN A 358 19.74 -8.18 -21.58
N THR A 359 19.87 -7.92 -22.88
CA THR A 359 18.80 -8.19 -23.84
C THR A 359 18.70 -9.68 -24.18
N ILE A 360 17.53 -10.13 -24.59
CA ILE A 360 17.28 -11.48 -25.10
C ILE A 360 17.21 -11.39 -26.63
N ASN A 361 18.23 -11.89 -27.33
CA ASN A 361 18.36 -11.77 -28.80
C ASN A 361 18.26 -10.30 -29.28
N GLY A 362 18.86 -9.37 -28.53
CA GLY A 362 18.76 -7.93 -28.79
C GLY A 362 17.48 -7.27 -28.28
N GLN A 363 16.46 -8.02 -27.88
CA GLN A 363 15.17 -7.50 -27.43
C GLN A 363 15.12 -7.27 -25.91
N TYR A 364 14.31 -6.31 -25.50
CA TYR A 364 13.95 -6.07 -24.10
C TYR A 364 12.52 -5.55 -24.00
N ASP A 365 11.84 -5.90 -22.91
CA ASP A 365 10.51 -5.41 -22.55
C ASP A 365 10.44 -5.34 -21.01
N LEU A 366 10.80 -4.19 -20.45
CA LEU A 366 10.89 -3.95 -19.01
C LEU A 366 9.70 -3.13 -18.54
N TRP A 367 8.94 -3.68 -17.60
CA TRP A 367 7.78 -3.06 -17.01
C TRP A 367 8.08 -2.60 -15.58
N VAL A 368 7.90 -1.31 -15.30
CA VAL A 368 8.21 -0.67 -14.02
C VAL A 368 6.93 -0.18 -13.35
N LEU A 369 6.72 -0.58 -12.10
CA LEU A 369 5.59 -0.16 -11.27
C LEU A 369 6.09 0.52 -9.99
N GLY A 370 5.36 1.53 -9.52
CA GLY A 370 5.60 2.21 -8.25
C GLY A 370 4.27 2.63 -7.60
N PRO A 371 4.32 3.37 -6.47
CA PRO A 371 3.12 3.81 -5.77
C PRO A 371 2.28 4.78 -6.60
N ASN A 372 1.00 4.91 -6.22
CA ASN A 372 0.03 5.84 -6.82
C ASN A 372 -0.04 5.81 -8.36
N GLY A 373 -0.13 4.61 -8.94
CA GLY A 373 -0.24 4.44 -10.39
C GLY A 373 1.03 4.78 -11.18
N PHE A 374 2.16 5.03 -10.52
CA PHE A 374 3.42 5.25 -11.21
C PHE A 374 3.78 4.04 -12.07
N HIS A 375 3.87 4.27 -13.38
CA HIS A 375 4.06 3.21 -14.34
C HIS A 375 4.98 3.66 -15.48
N ARG A 376 5.95 2.81 -15.82
CA ARG A 376 6.79 2.96 -17.01
C ARG A 376 6.89 1.64 -17.75
N ALA A 377 6.95 1.68 -19.08
CA ALA A 377 7.31 0.52 -19.88
C ALA A 377 8.42 0.88 -20.87
N PHE A 378 9.46 0.06 -20.93
CA PHE A 378 10.61 0.24 -21.81
C PHE A 378 10.76 -0.98 -22.71
N LYS A 379 10.39 -0.85 -23.98
CA LYS A 379 10.46 -1.92 -24.99
C LYS A 379 11.33 -1.53 -26.17
N GLY A 380 12.13 -2.46 -26.68
CA GLY A 380 12.94 -2.21 -27.87
C GLY A 380 13.70 -3.44 -28.37
N ASN A 381 14.42 -3.26 -29.48
CA ASN A 381 15.28 -4.26 -30.10
C ASN A 381 16.58 -3.61 -30.60
N LEU A 382 17.67 -3.87 -29.89
CA LEU A 382 19.02 -3.37 -30.21
C LEU A 382 19.65 -4.02 -31.44
N SER A 383 18.92 -4.85 -32.17
CA SER A 383 19.28 -5.31 -33.52
C SER A 383 18.74 -4.39 -34.62
N GLN A 384 17.82 -3.46 -34.28
CA GLN A 384 17.28 -2.49 -35.23
C GLN A 384 18.21 -1.29 -35.41
N ALA A 385 18.55 -0.98 -36.66
CA ALA A 385 19.45 0.11 -37.00
C ALA A 385 18.88 1.48 -36.58
N ASN A 386 17.57 1.69 -36.75
CA ASN A 386 16.92 2.95 -36.36
C ASN A 386 17.08 3.22 -34.86
N GLN A 387 16.88 2.20 -34.02
CA GLN A 387 17.08 2.35 -32.58
C GLN A 387 18.55 2.57 -32.21
N THR A 388 19.48 1.82 -32.81
CA THR A 388 20.91 1.86 -32.43
C THR A 388 21.67 3.05 -33.02
N GLN A 389 21.22 3.62 -34.14
CA GLN A 389 21.80 4.82 -34.76
C GLN A 389 21.19 6.12 -34.21
N ALA A 390 19.93 6.09 -33.77
CA ALA A 390 19.32 7.24 -33.12
C ALA A 390 19.63 7.29 -31.63
N LEU A 391 19.49 6.18 -30.90
CA LEU A 391 19.56 6.16 -29.42
C LEU A 391 18.65 7.25 -28.80
N PRO A 392 17.33 7.20 -29.04
CA PRO A 392 16.41 8.19 -28.52
C PRO A 392 16.32 8.06 -27.00
N GLU A 393 16.75 9.10 -26.30
CA GLU A 393 16.71 9.22 -24.85
C GLU A 393 15.51 10.10 -24.47
N ILE A 394 14.61 9.52 -23.67
CA ILE A 394 13.36 10.15 -23.28
C ILE A 394 13.35 10.32 -21.77
N ARG A 395 13.13 11.56 -21.33
CA ARG A 395 12.97 11.90 -19.92
C ARG A 395 11.63 12.58 -19.72
N VAL A 396 10.93 12.17 -18.67
CA VAL A 396 9.73 12.84 -18.17
C VAL A 396 10.09 13.61 -16.92
N CYS A 397 9.91 14.92 -16.98
CA CYS A 397 10.12 15.84 -15.86
C CYS A 397 8.76 16.42 -15.44
N VAL A 398 8.67 16.80 -14.17
CA VAL A 398 7.50 17.40 -13.54
C VAL A 398 7.97 18.55 -12.66
N GLU A 399 7.09 19.50 -12.39
CA GLU A 399 7.32 20.56 -11.40
C GLU A 399 6.67 20.17 -10.06
N GLU A 400 7.24 20.65 -8.95
CA GLU A 400 6.76 20.29 -7.61
C GLU A 400 5.48 21.03 -7.19
N CYS A 401 5.11 22.09 -7.91
CA CYS A 401 4.03 23.01 -7.52
C CYS A 401 3.04 23.29 -8.65
N ASP A 402 3.23 22.69 -9.83
CA ASP A 402 2.34 22.88 -10.96
C ASP A 402 2.12 21.52 -11.66
N ALA A 403 0.94 21.34 -12.25
CA ALA A 403 0.55 20.13 -12.95
C ALA A 403 1.13 20.08 -14.38
N ASN A 404 2.27 20.73 -14.62
CA ASN A 404 2.95 20.73 -15.91
C ASN A 404 3.83 19.49 -16.07
N LEU A 405 3.58 18.75 -17.15
CA LEU A 405 4.34 17.59 -17.56
C LEU A 405 5.27 17.96 -18.72
N TYR A 406 6.55 17.63 -18.57
CA TYR A 406 7.57 17.89 -19.58
C TYR A 406 8.11 16.59 -20.16
N LEU A 407 7.92 16.38 -21.47
CA LEU A 407 8.54 15.29 -22.21
C LEU A 407 9.77 15.83 -22.94
N LYS A 408 10.94 15.49 -22.42
CA LYS A 408 12.24 15.87 -22.99
C LYS A 408 12.79 14.74 -23.82
N VAL A 409 13.18 15.06 -25.05
CA VAL A 409 13.72 14.12 -26.04
C VAL A 409 15.05 14.64 -26.55
N ARG A 410 16.06 13.77 -26.48
CA ARG A 410 17.36 13.94 -27.12
C ARG A 410 17.73 12.66 -27.88
N HIS A 411 18.67 12.75 -28.80
CA HIS A 411 19.30 11.54 -29.37
C HIS A 411 20.80 11.57 -29.08
N ASP A 412 21.31 10.45 -28.58
CA ASP A 412 22.75 10.31 -28.30
C ASP A 412 23.49 9.63 -29.47
N GLY A 413 22.78 9.30 -30.56
CA GLY A 413 23.32 8.71 -31.79
C GLY A 413 23.61 9.72 -32.90
N ASN A 414 23.76 9.24 -34.13
CA ASN A 414 24.12 10.02 -35.33
C ASN A 414 23.01 10.12 -36.38
N LYS A 415 21.82 9.56 -36.10
CA LYS A 415 20.67 9.57 -37.01
C LYS A 415 19.46 10.25 -36.38
N THR A 416 18.89 11.20 -37.10
CA THR A 416 17.59 11.78 -36.79
C THR A 416 16.46 10.79 -37.10
N VAL A 417 15.53 10.65 -36.17
CA VAL A 417 14.32 9.82 -36.30
C VAL A 417 13.09 10.59 -35.85
N LYS A 418 11.92 10.15 -36.30
CA LYS A 418 10.63 10.68 -35.85
C LYS A 418 10.05 9.80 -34.75
N LEU A 419 9.69 10.42 -33.64
CA LEU A 419 8.95 9.82 -32.55
C LEU A 419 7.49 10.25 -32.62
N ASN A 420 6.58 9.29 -32.50
CA ASN A 420 5.16 9.55 -32.34
C ASN A 420 4.81 9.46 -30.86
N VAL A 421 4.25 10.52 -30.31
CA VAL A 421 3.69 10.56 -28.96
C VAL A 421 2.18 10.44 -29.08
N LYS A 422 1.58 9.48 -28.38
CA LYS A 422 0.14 9.25 -28.36
C LYS A 422 -0.36 9.27 -26.93
N ALA A 423 -1.35 10.10 -26.67
CA ALA A 423 -2.16 10.04 -25.45
C ALA A 423 -2.91 8.71 -25.34
N ASN A 424 -2.93 8.10 -24.16
CA ASN A 424 -3.63 6.84 -23.90
C ASN A 424 -4.96 7.08 -23.17
N ALA A 425 -4.90 7.60 -21.95
CA ALA A 425 -6.06 7.78 -21.07
C ALA A 425 -6.57 9.22 -21.01
N TYR A 426 -5.66 10.19 -20.96
CA TYR A 426 -5.95 11.62 -20.83
C TYR A 426 -5.54 12.34 -22.10
N LEU A 427 -6.17 13.48 -22.42
CA LEU A 427 -6.01 14.18 -23.69
C LEU A 427 -6.43 13.28 -24.89
N PRO A 428 -7.69 12.80 -24.92
CA PRO A 428 -8.14 11.82 -25.91
C PRO A 428 -7.91 12.31 -27.35
N ASN A 429 -7.61 11.38 -28.24
CA ASN A 429 -7.34 11.63 -29.67
C ASN A 429 -6.16 12.55 -29.98
N LYS A 430 -5.35 12.95 -28.98
CA LYS A 430 -4.15 13.75 -29.22
C LYS A 430 -2.95 12.88 -29.59
N THR A 431 -2.25 13.33 -30.62
CA THR A 431 -0.95 12.79 -31.04
C THR A 431 -0.01 13.93 -31.37
N TRP A 432 1.28 13.70 -31.16
CA TRP A 432 2.35 14.65 -31.48
C TRP A 432 3.48 13.92 -32.19
N VAL A 433 4.24 14.65 -32.99
CA VAL A 433 5.44 14.13 -33.65
C VAL A 433 6.63 14.97 -33.21
N ILE A 434 7.67 14.30 -32.71
CA ILE A 434 8.93 14.93 -32.34
C ILE A 434 10.02 14.36 -33.24
N GLU A 435 10.77 15.23 -33.90
CA GLU A 435 11.97 14.84 -34.64
C GLU A 435 13.21 14.99 -33.75
N THR A 436 13.94 13.89 -33.55
CA THR A 436 15.13 13.90 -32.71
C THR A 436 16.27 14.65 -33.41
N ASN A 437 16.85 15.63 -32.75
CA ASN A 437 18.03 16.35 -33.24
C ASN A 437 19.03 16.60 -32.08
N SER A 438 20.18 17.19 -32.38
CA SER A 438 21.24 17.44 -31.40
C SER A 438 20.85 18.43 -30.29
N VAL A 439 19.76 19.18 -30.47
CA VAL A 439 19.17 20.04 -29.46
C VAL A 439 17.99 19.32 -28.80
N GLU A 440 17.95 19.31 -27.47
CA GLU A 440 16.82 18.76 -26.73
C GLU A 440 15.51 19.40 -27.19
N LYS A 441 14.53 18.55 -27.53
CA LYS A 441 13.16 18.97 -27.83
C LYS A 441 12.27 18.64 -26.66
N GLU A 442 11.26 19.48 -26.48
CA GLU A 442 10.35 19.39 -25.36
C GLU A 442 8.90 19.50 -25.85
N LEU A 443 8.03 18.67 -25.28
CA LEU A 443 6.59 18.91 -25.24
C LEU A 443 6.21 19.22 -23.80
N VAL A 444 5.28 20.15 -23.64
CA VAL A 444 4.74 20.56 -22.34
C VAL A 444 3.23 20.40 -22.38
N TRP A 445 2.67 19.82 -21.33
CA TRP A 445 1.23 19.71 -21.15
C TRP A 445 0.84 20.14 -19.74
N ASP A 446 -0.19 20.99 -19.66
CA ASP A 446 -0.89 21.28 -18.42
C ASP A 446 -1.88 20.14 -18.16
N MET A 447 -1.69 19.44 -17.03
CA MET A 447 -2.51 18.29 -16.62
C MET A 447 -3.48 18.64 -15.48
N SER A 448 -3.68 19.94 -15.18
CA SER A 448 -4.55 20.40 -14.09
C SER A 448 -6.00 19.94 -14.23
N GLU A 449 -6.55 19.93 -15.45
CA GLU A 449 -7.89 19.42 -15.76
C GLU A 449 -8.07 17.94 -15.36
N PHE A 450 -6.99 17.16 -15.40
CA PHE A 450 -6.98 15.75 -15.04
C PHE A 450 -6.42 15.51 -13.63
N GLY A 451 -6.34 16.53 -12.77
CA GLY A 451 -5.79 16.40 -11.41
C GLY A 451 -4.32 15.99 -11.37
N GLY A 452 -3.56 16.30 -12.42
CA GLY A 452 -2.15 15.92 -12.57
C GLY A 452 -1.92 14.51 -13.13
N TRP A 453 -2.98 13.76 -13.45
CA TRP A 453 -2.84 12.42 -14.04
C TRP A 453 -2.40 12.48 -15.51
N TYR A 454 -1.47 11.60 -15.89
CA TYR A 454 -0.97 11.49 -17.27
C TYR A 454 -0.78 10.03 -17.69
N ASP A 455 -0.92 9.76 -18.99
CA ASP A 455 -0.64 8.46 -19.60
C ASP A 455 -0.45 8.61 -21.11
N PHE A 456 0.78 8.38 -21.59
CA PHE A 456 1.11 8.46 -22.99
C PHE A 456 2.15 7.43 -23.40
N THR A 457 2.16 7.10 -24.69
CA THR A 457 3.10 6.18 -25.32
C THR A 457 3.92 6.92 -26.37
N VAL A 458 5.23 6.73 -26.36
CA VAL A 458 6.15 7.19 -27.40
C VAL A 458 6.66 6.00 -28.22
N THR A 459 6.51 6.06 -29.54
CA THR A 459 6.99 5.04 -30.48
C THR A 459 7.90 5.66 -31.54
N LEU A 460 8.74 4.84 -32.17
CA LEU A 460 9.48 5.26 -33.38
C LEU A 460 8.59 5.07 -34.61
N ALA A 461 8.54 6.06 -35.50
CA ALA A 461 7.70 6.01 -36.70
C ALA A 461 8.06 4.83 -37.63
N ASP A 462 9.35 4.55 -37.78
CA ASP A 462 9.89 3.53 -38.69
C ASP A 462 10.45 2.31 -37.93
N ASP A 463 10.04 2.09 -36.68
CA ASP A 463 10.43 0.92 -35.87
C ASP A 463 9.34 0.56 -34.85
N ALA A 464 8.51 -0.42 -35.21
CA ALA A 464 7.42 -0.91 -34.37
C ALA A 464 7.88 -1.67 -33.11
N THR A 465 9.18 -2.00 -33.01
CA THR A 465 9.72 -2.72 -31.84
C THR A 465 10.00 -1.78 -30.67
N PHE A 466 10.18 -0.48 -30.93
CA PHE A 466 10.45 0.52 -29.91
C PHE A 466 9.17 1.11 -29.34
N SER A 467 9.04 1.05 -28.01
CA SER A 467 7.97 1.73 -27.28
C SER A 467 8.43 2.19 -25.89
N ARG A 468 7.92 3.34 -25.48
CA ARG A 468 8.06 3.89 -24.13
C ARG A 468 6.69 4.33 -23.63
N ARG A 469 6.18 3.76 -22.54
CA ARG A 469 4.95 4.25 -21.90
C ARG A 469 5.28 4.96 -20.59
N PHE A 470 4.63 6.07 -20.35
CA PHE A 470 4.77 6.87 -19.13
C PHE A 470 3.37 7.17 -18.59
N ALA A 471 3.08 6.70 -17.38
CA ALA A 471 1.82 6.98 -16.69
C ALA A 471 2.04 7.24 -15.19
N GLY A 472 1.14 8.00 -14.59
CA GLY A 472 1.15 8.31 -13.16
C GLY A 472 0.44 9.63 -12.87
N ARG A 473 0.67 10.18 -11.67
CA ARG A 473 0.19 11.50 -11.27
C ARG A 473 1.37 12.41 -10.94
N ILE A 474 1.24 13.69 -11.28
CA ILE A 474 2.14 14.75 -10.83
C ILE A 474 1.72 15.13 -9.41
N GLU A 475 2.63 14.96 -8.45
CA GLU A 475 2.37 15.38 -7.06
C GLU A 475 2.78 16.85 -6.89
N THR A 476 1.78 17.72 -6.74
CA THR A 476 1.95 19.18 -6.63
C THR A 476 2.00 19.67 -5.18
N GLN A 477 2.11 18.74 -4.23
CA GLN A 477 2.00 18.98 -2.78
C GLN A 477 0.60 19.40 -2.30
N GLU A 478 -0.38 19.44 -3.19
CA GLU A 478 -1.78 19.76 -2.89
C GLU A 478 -2.68 18.52 -3.04
N ASP A 479 -3.81 18.56 -2.34
CA ASP A 479 -4.88 17.57 -2.48
C ASP A 479 -5.43 17.61 -3.93
N SER A 480 -5.78 16.43 -4.47
CA SER A 480 -6.23 16.24 -5.86
C SER A 480 -7.41 15.25 -5.91
N ILE A 481 -7.53 14.48 -6.98
CA ILE A 481 -8.55 13.46 -7.22
C ILE A 481 -7.92 12.11 -7.53
N SER A 482 -8.67 11.03 -7.30
CA SER A 482 -8.34 9.69 -7.79
C SER A 482 -8.30 9.66 -9.33
N ASP A 483 -7.66 8.65 -9.91
CA ASP A 483 -7.52 8.47 -11.36
C ASP A 483 -8.89 8.63 -12.08
N PRO A 484 -9.08 9.67 -12.91
CA PRO A 484 -10.36 9.93 -13.55
C PRO A 484 -10.68 8.95 -14.68
N TYR A 485 -9.66 8.32 -15.28
CA TYR A 485 -9.86 7.30 -16.31
C TYR A 485 -10.39 5.99 -15.70
N MET A 486 -9.88 5.58 -14.53
CA MET A 486 -10.43 4.45 -13.78
C MET A 486 -11.86 4.72 -13.28
N GLY A 487 -12.19 5.98 -13.02
CA GLY A 487 -13.54 6.41 -12.66
C GLY A 487 -14.53 6.46 -13.82
N TYR A 488 -14.13 6.10 -15.04
CA TYR A 488 -14.98 6.17 -16.25
C TYR A 488 -15.67 7.53 -16.45
N LEU A 489 -15.01 8.62 -16.07
CA LEU A 489 -15.49 9.94 -16.49
C LEU A 489 -15.17 10.08 -17.98
N GLU A 490 -16.21 10.18 -18.81
CA GLU A 490 -16.04 10.51 -20.22
C GLU A 490 -15.29 11.85 -20.29
N SER A 491 -14.07 11.79 -20.84
CA SER A 491 -13.21 12.95 -21.11
C SER A 491 -13.77 13.84 -22.20
#